data_AF-A0A392UTT4-F1
#
_entry.id   AF-A0A392UTT4-F1
#
_cell.length_a   1.000
_cell.length_b   1.000
_cell.length_c   1.000
_cell.angle_alpha   90.00
_cell.angle_beta   90.00
_cell.angle_gamma   90.00
#
_symmetry.space_group_name_H-M   'P 1'
#
loop_
_entity.id
_entity.type
_entity.pdbx_description
1 polymer ?
#
loop_
_entity_poly.entity_id
_entity_poly.type
_entity_poly.pdbx_seq_one_letter_code
_entity_poly.pdbx_strand_id
1 'polypeptide(L)' 'KMGKAVINAAEAAGLNVVPMSFGCEEESEQTFEVCGREFLVHGPSDRESFLESVRDKYPNLIIVDYTVPDAVN' A
#
# COMPACT_ATOMS: atom_id res chain seq x y z
N LYS A 1 12.64 0.13 0.69
CA LYS A 1 13.37 0.57 -0.54
C LYS A 1 12.64 0.16 -1.82
N MET A 2 12.28 -1.11 -2.01
CA MET A 2 11.64 -1.57 -3.25
C MET A 2 10.24 -0.97 -3.48
N GLY A 3 9.35 -0.96 -2.47
CA GLY A 3 8.02 -0.35 -2.59
C GLY A 3 8.04 1.11 -3.07
N LYS A 4 8.97 1.94 -2.56
CA LYS A 4 9.14 3.33 -3.03
C LYS A 4 9.56 3.40 -4.50
N ALA A 5 10.42 2.50 -4.98
CA ALA A 5 10.83 2.46 -6.37
C ALA A 5 9.67 2.05 -7.30
N VAL A 6 8.82 1.11 -6.86
CA VAL A 6 7.60 0.71 -7.56
C VAL A 6 6.61 1.86 -7.66
N ILE A 7 6.39 2.59 -6.55
CA ILE A 7 5.52 3.77 -6.53
C ILE A 7 6.01 4.79 -7.56
N ASN A 8 7.29 5.16 -7.52
CA ASN A 8 7.89 6.10 -8.48
C ASN A 8 7.69 5.67 -9.94
N ALA A 9 7.91 4.38 -10.24
CA ALA A 9 7.76 3.85 -11.59
C ALA A 9 6.30 3.85 -12.05
N ALA A 10 5.36 3.47 -11.17
CA ALA A 10 3.93 3.48 -11.46
C ALA A 10 3.42 4.90 -11.72
N GLU A 11 3.84 5.87 -10.90
CA GLU A 11 3.51 7.28 -11.12
C GLU A 11 4.07 7.81 -12.44
N ALA A 12 5.34 7.51 -12.75
CA ALA A 12 5.97 7.92 -14.00
C ALA A 12 5.29 7.29 -15.24
N ALA A 13 4.69 6.11 -15.08
CA ALA A 13 3.89 5.45 -16.11
C ALA A 13 2.45 5.99 -16.22
N GLY A 14 2.06 6.96 -15.40
CA GLY A 14 0.72 7.54 -15.39
C GLY A 14 -0.34 6.67 -14.69
N LEU A 15 0.08 5.69 -13.88
CA LEU A 15 -0.84 4.88 -13.09
C LEU A 15 -1.29 5.64 -11.83
N ASN A 16 -2.53 5.41 -11.43
CA ASN A 16 -3.02 5.91 -10.15
C ASN A 16 -2.49 5.02 -9.01
N VAL A 17 -1.68 5.60 -8.13
CA VAL A 17 -1.22 4.93 -6.91
C VAL A 17 -2.14 5.35 -5.76
N VAL A 18 -2.78 4.37 -5.12
CA VAL A 18 -3.65 4.61 -3.96
C VAL A 18 -2.78 5.01 -2.76
N PRO A 19 -3.08 6.09 -2.03
CA PRO A 19 -2.24 6.63 -0.95
C PRO A 19 -2.36 5.82 0.35
N MET A 20 -2.16 4.50 0.26
CA MET A 20 -2.28 3.57 1.37
C MET A 20 -1.33 2.38 1.19
N SER A 21 -0.95 1.76 2.29
CA SER A 21 -0.14 0.53 2.34
C SER A 21 -0.62 -0.35 3.48
N PHE A 22 -0.24 -1.63 3.45
CA PHE A 22 -0.31 -2.51 4.61
C PHE A 22 1.08 -2.73 5.19
N GLY A 23 1.15 -2.97 6.49
CA GLY A 23 2.39 -3.22 7.23
C GLY A 23 2.16 -4.08 8.46
N CYS A 24 3.19 -4.23 9.28
CA CYS A 24 3.06 -4.88 10.59
C CYS A 24 2.39 -3.94 11.60
N GLU A 25 2.01 -4.47 12.77
CA GLU A 25 1.30 -3.70 13.80
C GLU A 25 2.14 -2.50 14.28
N GLU A 26 3.46 -2.64 14.33
CA GLU A 26 4.39 -1.57 14.73
C GLU A 26 4.42 -0.40 13.74
N GLU A 27 4.07 -0.66 12.47
CA GLU A 27 4.01 0.33 11.40
C GLU A 27 2.60 0.93 11.25
N SER A 28 1.60 0.41 11.96
CA SER A 28 0.22 0.88 11.86
C SER A 28 0.10 2.36 12.18
N GLU A 29 -0.76 3.06 11.43
CA GLU A 29 -1.02 4.51 11.53
C GLU A 29 0.18 5.41 11.19
N GLN A 30 1.35 4.86 10.87
CA GLN A 30 2.47 5.64 10.39
C GLN A 30 2.20 6.14 8.97
N THR A 31 2.75 7.32 8.66
CA THR A 31 2.79 7.83 7.29
C THR A 31 4.19 7.79 6.72
N PHE A 32 4.28 7.63 5.40
CA PHE A 32 5.51 7.82 4.66
C PHE A 32 5.28 8.64 3.41
N GLU A 33 6.30 9.41 3.02
CA GLU A 33 6.26 10.22 1.81
C GLU A 33 7.01 9.56 0.64
N VAL A 34 6.39 9.65 -0.55
CA VAL A 34 6.99 9.37 -1.86
C VAL A 34 6.47 10.41 -2.87
N CYS A 35 7.38 11.07 -3.61
CA CYS A 35 7.02 12.07 -4.62
C CYS A 35 6.09 13.20 -4.14
N GLY A 36 6.22 13.64 -2.88
CA GLY A 36 5.35 14.67 -2.30
C GLY A 36 3.93 14.19 -1.96
N ARG A 37 3.67 12.88 -2.03
CA ARG A 37 2.43 12.26 -1.55
C ARG A 37 2.68 11.46 -0.28
N GLU A 38 1.81 11.65 0.71
CA GLU A 38 1.77 10.83 1.91
C GLU A 38 0.94 9.57 1.70
N PHE A 39 1.41 8.48 2.31
CA PHE A 39 0.78 7.17 2.31
C PHE A 39 0.56 6.72 3.74
N LEU A 40 -0.66 6.28 4.06
CA LEU A 40 -1.01 5.74 5.37
C LEU A 40 -0.76 4.23 5.40
N VAL A 41 -0.05 3.75 6.43
CA VAL A 41 0.13 2.32 6.67
C VAL A 41 -1.00 1.81 7.56
N HIS A 42 -1.71 0.80 7.09
CA HIS A 42 -2.70 0.06 7.85
C HIS A 42 -2.08 -1.21 8.41
N GLY A 43 -2.26 -1.46 9.71
CA GLY A 43 -1.84 -2.70 10.35
C GLY A 43 -2.61 -3.93 9.85
N PRO A 44 -2.29 -5.11 10.41
CA PRO A 44 -2.95 -6.37 10.06
C PRO A 44 -4.38 -6.50 10.61
N SER A 45 -4.72 -5.73 11.64
CA SER A 45 -6.06 -5.69 12.23
C SER A 45 -7.10 -5.27 11.20
N ASP A 46 -8.19 -6.04 11.05
CA ASP A 46 -9.28 -5.80 10.09
C ASP A 46 -8.86 -5.66 8.61
N ARG A 47 -7.67 -6.17 8.24
CA ARG A 47 -7.09 -6.08 6.89
C ARG A 47 -8.05 -6.46 5.78
N GLU A 48 -8.78 -7.56 5.94
CA GLU A 48 -9.69 -8.08 4.91
C GLU A 48 -10.86 -7.12 4.68
N SER A 49 -11.58 -6.74 5.74
CA SER A 49 -12.70 -5.80 5.68
C SER A 49 -12.27 -4.44 5.11
N PHE A 50 -11.10 -3.95 5.51
CA PHE A 50 -10.57 -2.70 4.99
C PHE A 50 -10.21 -2.82 3.50
N LEU A 51 -9.55 -3.91 3.10
CA LEU A 51 -9.20 -4.15 1.69
C LEU A 51 -10.45 -4.29 0.80
N GLU A 52 -11.52 -4.90 1.29
CA GLU A 52 -12.82 -4.93 0.60
C GLU A 52 -13.35 -3.50 0.36
N SER A 53 -13.35 -2.64 1.37
CA SER A 53 -13.80 -1.25 1.24
C SER A 53 -12.96 -0.45 0.22
N VAL A 54 -11.67 -0.76 0.13
CA VAL A 54 -10.74 -0.13 -0.81
C VAL A 54 -11.02 -0.61 -2.21
N ARG A 55 -11.28 -1.91 -2.39
CA ARG A 55 -11.66 -2.48 -3.67
C ARG A 55 -12.98 -1.90 -4.18
N ASP A 56 -13.96 -1.67 -3.32
CA ASP A 56 -15.22 -1.01 -3.69
C ASP A 56 -14.98 0.42 -4.20
N LYS A 57 -14.03 1.15 -3.59
CA LYS A 57 -13.63 2.50 -4.02
C LYS A 57 -12.76 2.49 -5.29
N TYR A 58 -11.96 1.44 -5.49
CA TYR A 58 -11.03 1.28 -6.60
C TYR A 58 -11.26 -0.08 -7.29
N PRO A 59 -12.30 -0.23 -8.15
CA PRO A 59 -12.71 -1.53 -8.69
C PRO A 59 -11.66 -2.20 -9.58
N ASN A 60 -10.68 -1.45 -10.09
CA ASN A 60 -9.57 -1.94 -10.90
C ASN A 60 -8.25 -2.04 -10.10
N LEU A 61 -8.34 -2.15 -8.77
CA LEU A 61 -7.18 -2.24 -7.88
C LEU A 61 -6.32 -3.46 -8.22
N ILE A 62 -5.01 -3.24 -8.34
CA ILE A 62 -3.99 -4.28 -8.38
C ILE A 62 -3.06 -4.04 -7.19
N ILE A 63 -2.87 -5.07 -6.36
CA ILE A 63 -1.97 -5.03 -5.22
C ILE A 63 -0.58 -5.45 -5.69
N VAL A 64 0.44 -4.68 -5.30
CA VAL A 64 1.84 -5.06 -5.50
C VAL A 64 2.43 -5.42 -4.16
N ASP A 65 2.84 -6.66 -4.01
CA ASP A 65 3.39 -7.19 -2.77
C ASP A 65 4.92 -7.26 -2.86
N TYR A 66 5.58 -6.39 -2.09
CA TYR A 66 7.01 -6.44 -1.79
C TYR A 66 7.21 -6.49 -0.28
N THR A 67 6.73 -7.57 0.32
CA THR A 67 6.87 -7.85 1.76
C THR A 67 8.06 -8.78 2.06
N VAL A 68 8.27 -9.05 3.35
CA VAL A 68 9.25 -10.02 3.83
C VAL A 68 8.71 -11.45 3.63
N PRO A 69 9.58 -12.48 3.52
CA PRO A 69 9.13 -13.86 3.29
C PRO A 69 8.07 -14.37 4.28
N ASP A 70 8.20 -13.98 5.56
CA ASP A 70 7.29 -14.39 6.64
C ASP A 70 5.88 -13.77 6.52
N ALA A 71 5.67 -12.84 5.59
CA ALA A 71 4.37 -12.23 5.31
C ALA A 71 3.64 -12.86 4.09
N VAL A 72 4.31 -13.76 3.36
CA VAL A 72 3.79 -14.38 2.13
C VAL A 72 2.99 -15.65 2.41
N ASN A 73 3.18 -16.30 3.57
CA ASN A 73 2.52 -17.57 3.94
C ASN A 73 2.04 -17.60 5.39
#